data_AF-A0A2D5VZK8-F1
#
_entry.id   AF-A0A2D5VZK8-F1
#
_cell.length_a   1.000
_cell.length_b   1.000
_cell.length_c   1.000
_cell.angle_alpha   90.00
_cell.angle_beta   90.00
_cell.angle_gamma   90.00
#
_symmetry.space_group_name_H-M   'P 1'
#
loop_
_entity.id
_entity.type
_entity.pdbx_description
1 polymer ?
#
loop_
_entity_poly.entity_id
_entity_poly.type
_entity_poly.pdbx_seq_one_letter_code
_entity_poly.pdbx_strand_id
1 'polypeptide(L)'
;MEALDVVETVVLHGPEDEARAELARALSSLEEAETIPHTHPKRGDVLDVHEIKDYDHYFQFEHVSSNDPALTLVRSLIETCLAFFQAHAGHPTLDPTHVEKQKQGFLAYSQLLRRVFESKETQ
;
A
#
# COMPACT_ATOMS: atom_id res chain seq x y z
N MET A 1 -13.92 0.28 1.55
CA MET A 1 -13.66 0.29 3.01
C MET A 1 -13.55 -1.11 3.59
N GLU A 2 -14.45 -2.04 3.25
CA GLU A 2 -14.36 -3.45 3.71
C GLU A 2 -12.98 -4.09 3.43
N ALA A 3 -12.32 -3.72 2.33
CA ALA A 3 -10.97 -4.19 2.01
C ALA A 3 -9.89 -3.73 3.01
N LEU A 4 -10.06 -2.59 3.68
CA LEU A 4 -9.17 -2.16 4.77
C LEU A 4 -9.42 -2.97 6.04
N ASP A 5 -10.66 -3.36 6.32
CA ASP A 5 -10.97 -4.23 7.46
C ASP A 5 -10.26 -5.58 7.35
N VAL A 6 -10.10 -6.10 6.12
CA VAL A 6 -9.31 -7.32 5.84
C VAL A 6 -7.83 -7.12 6.17
N VAL A 7 -7.25 -5.97 5.83
CA VAL A 7 -5.86 -5.66 6.21
C VAL A 7 -5.72 -5.63 7.73
N GLU A 8 -6.63 -4.97 8.43
CA GLU A 8 -6.56 -4.82 9.90
C GLU A 8 -6.77 -6.15 10.64
N THR A 9 -7.68 -6.98 10.14
CA THR A 9 -8.06 -8.23 10.82
C THR A 9 -7.07 -9.36 10.53
N VAL A 10 -6.63 -9.49 9.27
CA VAL A 10 -5.96 -10.73 8.83
C VAL A 10 -4.44 -10.60 8.82
N VAL A 11 -3.88 -9.39 8.61
CA VAL A 11 -2.41 -9.20 8.59
C VAL A 11 -1.77 -9.41 9.96
N LEU A 12 -2.48 -9.10 11.05
CA LEU A 12 -1.93 -9.15 12.41
C LEU A 12 -2.19 -10.46 13.15
N HIS A 13 -3.26 -11.19 12.82
CA HIS A 13 -3.80 -12.22 13.70
C HIS A 13 -4.04 -13.57 13.02
N GLY A 14 -3.97 -13.64 11.69
CA GLY A 14 -4.17 -14.88 10.93
C GLY A 14 -2.87 -15.62 10.58
N PRO A 15 -2.92 -16.94 10.34
CA PRO A 15 -1.88 -17.66 9.61
C PRO A 15 -1.60 -16.98 8.25
N GLU A 16 -0.33 -16.91 7.83
CA GLU A 16 0.03 -16.13 6.62
C GLU A 16 -0.62 -16.65 5.33
N ASP A 17 -0.86 -17.96 5.22
CA ASP A 17 -1.56 -18.52 4.06
C ASP A 17 -3.04 -18.11 4.00
N GLU A 18 -3.71 -18.02 5.16
CA GLU A 18 -5.07 -17.50 5.25
C GLU A 18 -5.08 -16.00 4.95
N ALA A 19 -4.11 -15.24 5.49
CA ALA A 19 -3.95 -13.83 5.20
C ALA A 19 -3.77 -13.55 3.71
N ARG A 20 -2.95 -14.35 3.02
CA ARG A 20 -2.76 -14.25 1.58
C ARG A 20 -4.05 -14.53 0.81
N ALA A 21 -4.80 -15.56 1.18
CA ALA A 21 -6.05 -15.91 0.51
C ALA A 21 -7.11 -14.82 0.66
N GLU A 22 -7.26 -14.27 1.87
CA GLU A 22 -8.19 -13.18 2.17
C GLU A 22 -7.83 -11.89 1.43
N LEU A 23 -6.54 -11.49 1.47
CA LEU A 23 -6.05 -10.32 0.75
C LEU A 23 -6.21 -10.46 -0.77
N ALA A 24 -5.94 -11.64 -1.34
CA ALA A 24 -6.14 -11.88 -2.77
C ALA A 24 -7.62 -11.78 -3.17
N ARG A 25 -8.54 -12.25 -2.32
CA ARG A 25 -9.98 -12.09 -2.53
C ARG A 25 -10.40 -10.63 -2.44
N ALA A 26 -9.94 -9.92 -1.42
CA ALA A 26 -10.20 -8.49 -1.27
C ALA A 26 -9.70 -7.70 -2.48
N LEU A 27 -8.47 -7.96 -2.94
CA LEU A 27 -7.90 -7.34 -4.14
C LEU A 27 -8.75 -7.61 -5.39
N SER A 28 -9.20 -8.85 -5.57
CA SER A 28 -10.03 -9.25 -6.72
C SER A 28 -11.43 -8.65 -6.68
N SER A 29 -11.90 -8.22 -5.51
CA SER A 29 -13.20 -7.57 -5.32
C SER A 29 -13.16 -6.05 -5.51
N LEU A 30 -11.96 -5.46 -5.52
CA LEU A 30 -11.81 -4.02 -5.76
C LEU A 30 -12.06 -3.71 -7.23
N GLU A 31 -12.80 -2.63 -7.46
CA GLU A 31 -12.92 -2.01 -8.79
C GLU A 31 -11.53 -1.61 -9.32
N GLU A 32 -11.43 -1.41 -10.62
CA GLU A 32 -10.22 -0.88 -11.24
C GLU A 32 -10.28 0.64 -11.27
N ALA A 33 -9.23 1.28 -10.74
CA ALA A 33 -9.01 2.69 -10.93
C ALA A 33 -8.18 2.90 -12.20
N GLU A 34 -8.55 3.87 -13.03
CA GLU A 34 -7.73 4.26 -14.16
C GLU A 34 -6.55 5.07 -13.66
N THR A 35 -5.34 4.65 -14.04
CA THR A 35 -4.12 5.37 -13.75
C THR A 35 -3.49 5.87 -15.04
N ILE A 36 -2.95 7.08 -15.00
CA ILE A 36 -2.17 7.66 -16.09
C ILE A 36 -0.81 8.12 -15.55
N PRO A 37 0.28 8.01 -16.34
CA PRO A 37 1.58 8.52 -15.92
C PRO A 37 1.51 10.00 -15.51
N HIS A 38 2.19 10.34 -14.42
CA HIS A 38 2.21 11.68 -13.86
C HIS A 38 3.64 12.20 -13.75
N THR A 39 4.10 12.99 -14.70
CA THR A 39 5.50 13.42 -14.80
C THR A 39 5.88 14.65 -13.98
N HIS A 40 5.05 15.07 -13.03
CA HIS A 40 5.23 16.34 -12.33
C HIS A 40 5.15 16.19 -10.81
N PRO A 41 6.30 16.01 -10.12
CA PRO A 41 6.33 16.34 -8.71
C PRO A 41 5.90 17.81 -8.55
N LYS A 42 4.78 18.04 -7.86
CA LYS A 42 4.39 19.40 -7.46
C LYS A 42 5.53 19.97 -6.61
N ARG A 43 6.01 21.17 -6.96
CA ARG A 43 6.98 21.93 -6.17
C ARG A 43 6.62 21.86 -4.68
N GLY A 44 7.49 21.27 -3.89
CA GLY A 44 7.65 21.57 -2.47
C GLY A 44 9.03 22.19 -2.31
N ASP A 45 9.18 23.12 -1.38
CA ASP A 45 10.37 23.96 -1.15
C ASP A 45 11.65 23.17 -0.72
N VAL A 46 11.69 21.84 -0.89
CA VAL A 46 12.65 20.94 -0.26
C VAL A 46 13.60 20.25 -1.24
N LEU A 47 13.16 19.93 -2.47
CA LEU A 47 13.99 19.24 -3.48
C LEU A 47 13.85 19.89 -4.87
N ASP A 48 14.97 19.96 -5.59
CA ASP A 48 14.99 20.40 -6.98
C ASP A 48 14.55 19.29 -7.96
N VAL A 49 14.23 19.66 -9.21
CA VAL A 49 13.71 18.72 -10.22
C VAL A 49 14.74 17.66 -10.63
N HIS A 50 16.04 17.94 -10.58
CA HIS A 50 17.10 16.97 -10.85
C HIS A 50 17.22 15.97 -9.70
N GLU A 51 17.15 16.43 -8.44
CA GLU A 51 17.18 15.53 -7.28
C GLU A 51 16.00 14.55 -7.29
N ILE A 52 14.82 15.01 -7.68
CA ILE A 52 13.64 14.15 -7.82
C ILE A 52 13.85 13.14 -8.96
N LYS A 53 14.39 13.57 -10.11
CA LYS A 53 14.67 12.66 -11.23
C LYS A 53 15.74 11.62 -10.88
N ASP A 54 16.78 12.00 -10.17
CA ASP A 54 17.84 11.10 -9.75
C ASP A 54 17.29 10.07 -8.74
N TYR A 55 16.44 10.52 -7.81
CA TYR A 55 15.74 9.64 -6.88
C TYR A 55 14.82 8.66 -7.60
N ASP A 56 13.96 9.16 -8.49
CA ASP A 56 13.03 8.34 -9.28
C ASP A 56 13.79 7.33 -10.15
N HIS A 57 14.90 7.74 -10.76
CA HIS A 57 15.75 6.84 -11.56
C HIS A 57 16.41 5.77 -10.71
N TYR A 58 16.99 6.14 -9.57
CA TYR A 58 17.69 5.22 -8.68
C TYR A 58 16.74 4.16 -8.10
N PHE A 59 15.55 4.57 -7.67
CA PHE A 59 14.55 3.68 -7.07
C PHE A 59 13.55 3.11 -8.09
N GLN A 60 13.67 3.49 -9.36
CA GLN A 60 12.75 3.11 -10.43
C GLN A 60 11.29 3.45 -10.12
N PHE A 61 11.06 4.63 -9.54
CA PHE A 61 9.70 5.09 -9.25
C PHE A 61 9.02 5.61 -10.51
N GLU A 62 7.80 5.13 -10.72
CA GLU A 62 6.86 5.69 -11.68
C GLU A 62 5.74 6.40 -10.92
N HIS A 63 5.53 7.67 -11.26
CA HIS A 63 4.46 8.48 -10.68
C HIS A 63 3.20 8.32 -11.52
N VAL A 64 2.05 8.19 -10.87
CA VAL A 64 0.75 8.08 -11.53
C VAL A 64 -0.28 9.03 -10.94
N SER A 65 -1.20 9.50 -11.78
CA SER A 65 -2.45 10.14 -11.35
C SER A 65 -3.56 9.11 -11.51
N SER A 66 -4.48 9.09 -10.54
CA SER A 66 -5.63 8.19 -10.54
C SER A 66 -6.93 8.96 -10.56
N ASN A 67 -7.94 8.43 -11.25
CA ASN A 67 -9.31 8.92 -11.18
C ASN A 67 -9.97 8.64 -9.82
N ASP A 68 -9.47 7.64 -9.08
CA ASP A 68 -9.82 7.34 -7.70
C ASP A 68 -8.55 7.07 -6.86
N PRO A 69 -7.93 8.15 -6.32
CA PRO A 69 -6.73 8.01 -5.50
C PRO A 69 -6.93 7.16 -4.24
N ALA A 70 -8.14 7.13 -3.67
CA ALA A 70 -8.42 6.33 -2.48
C ALA A 70 -8.33 4.84 -2.82
N LEU A 71 -9.03 4.43 -3.88
CA LEU A 71 -9.03 3.07 -4.37
C LEU A 71 -7.62 2.60 -4.79
N THR A 72 -6.87 3.44 -5.51
CA THR A 72 -5.48 3.12 -5.90
C THR A 72 -4.56 2.88 -4.71
N LEU A 73 -4.67 3.69 -3.65
CA LEU A 73 -3.85 3.54 -2.45
C LEU A 73 -4.24 2.29 -1.64
N VAL A 74 -5.54 1.99 -1.53
CA VAL A 74 -6.02 0.76 -0.88
C VAL A 74 -5.53 -0.47 -1.66
N ARG A 75 -5.67 -0.47 -2.99
CA ARG A 75 -5.17 -1.54 -3.86
C ARG A 75 -3.66 -1.76 -3.66
N SER A 76 -2.88 -0.68 -3.71
CA SER A 76 -1.43 -0.72 -3.53
C SER A 76 -1.01 -1.27 -2.15
N LEU A 77 -1.74 -0.91 -1.08
CA LEU A 77 -1.49 -1.48 0.25
C LEU A 77 -1.72 -3.00 0.26
N ILE A 78 -2.82 -3.49 -0.33
CA ILE A 78 -3.13 -4.91 -0.38
C ILE A 78 -2.09 -5.68 -1.21
N GLU A 79 -1.70 -5.15 -2.37
CA GLU A 79 -0.64 -5.72 -3.22
C GLU A 79 0.69 -5.77 -2.46
N THR A 80 1.03 -4.72 -1.70
CA THR A 80 2.24 -4.68 -0.88
C THR A 80 2.20 -5.75 0.22
N CYS A 81 1.07 -5.92 0.91
CA CYS A 81 0.90 -7.00 1.90
C CYS A 81 1.07 -8.38 1.27
N LEU A 82 0.49 -8.62 0.09
CA LEU A 82 0.62 -9.88 -0.65
C LEU A 82 2.08 -10.16 -1.04
N ALA A 83 2.77 -9.16 -1.60
CA ALA A 83 4.18 -9.25 -1.98
C ALA A 83 5.07 -9.52 -0.74
N PHE A 84 4.77 -8.88 0.38
CA PHE A 84 5.46 -9.11 1.65
C PHE A 84 5.31 -10.55 2.12
N PHE A 85 4.09 -11.10 2.16
CA PHE A 85 3.89 -12.48 2.59
C PHE A 85 4.53 -13.50 1.64
N GLN A 86 4.52 -13.22 0.33
CA GLN A 86 5.23 -14.06 -0.64
C GLN A 86 6.75 -14.02 -0.41
N ALA A 87 7.31 -12.84 -0.15
CA ALA A 87 8.73 -12.69 0.15
C ALA A 87 9.11 -13.39 1.47
N HIS A 88 8.29 -13.25 2.51
CA HIS A 88 8.53 -13.89 3.80
C HIS A 88 8.48 -15.42 3.71
N ALA A 89 7.52 -15.97 2.96
CA ALA A 89 7.47 -17.42 2.70
C ALA A 89 8.74 -17.95 2.01
N GLY A 90 9.37 -17.15 1.14
CA GLY A 90 10.66 -17.47 0.52
C GLY A 90 11.87 -17.30 1.46
N HIS A 91 11.70 -16.60 2.59
CA HIS A 91 12.75 -16.26 3.53
C HIS A 91 12.29 -16.43 5.00
N PRO A 92 11.98 -17.67 5.44
CA PRO A 92 11.42 -17.93 6.78
C PRO A 92 12.40 -17.65 7.92
N THR A 93 13.67 -17.34 7.62
CA THR A 93 14.71 -17.01 8.61
C THR A 93 14.84 -15.50 8.86
N LEU A 94 13.97 -14.67 8.27
CA LEU A 94 13.92 -13.24 8.59
C LEU A 94 13.63 -13.04 10.08
N ASP A 95 14.22 -11.98 10.65
CA ASP A 95 14.02 -11.63 12.06
C ASP A 95 12.52 -11.42 12.34
N PRO A 96 11.90 -12.23 13.22
CA PRO A 96 10.48 -12.11 13.56
C PRO A 96 10.10 -10.71 14.06
N THR A 97 11.04 -10.00 14.69
CA THR A 97 10.84 -8.62 15.16
C THR A 97 10.62 -7.66 14.01
N HIS A 98 11.37 -7.82 12.91
CA HIS A 98 11.22 -6.98 11.73
C HIS A 98 9.96 -7.34 10.93
N VAL A 99 9.63 -8.62 10.85
CA VAL A 99 8.37 -9.11 10.27
C VAL A 99 7.18 -8.48 11.00
N GLU A 100 7.18 -8.53 12.32
CA GLU A 100 6.11 -7.96 13.14
C GLU A 100 6.05 -6.43 12.99
N LYS A 101 7.18 -5.73 13.02
CA LYS A 101 7.22 -4.27 12.78
C LYS A 101 6.62 -3.90 11.42
N GLN A 102 6.90 -4.67 10.37
CA GLN A 102 6.34 -4.42 9.04
C GLN A 102 4.81 -4.61 9.04
N LYS A 103 4.31 -5.68 9.69
CA LYS A 103 2.87 -5.92 9.86
C LYS A 103 2.17 -4.78 10.60
N GLN A 104 2.77 -4.28 11.68
CA GLN A 104 2.29 -3.09 12.40
C GLN A 104 2.31 -1.82 11.52
N GLY A 105 3.29 -1.69 10.63
CA GLY A 105 3.35 -0.63 9.63
C GLY A 105 2.16 -0.66 8.66
N PHE A 106 1.78 -1.85 8.17
CA PHE A 106 0.59 -2.01 7.32
C PHE A 106 -0.70 -1.63 8.05
N LEU A 107 -0.84 -2.01 9.33
CA LEU A 107 -1.97 -1.59 10.16
C LEU A 107 -2.04 -0.05 10.27
N ALA A 108 -0.94 0.58 10.65
CA ALA A 108 -0.88 2.03 10.81
C ALA A 108 -1.23 2.76 9.51
N TYR A 109 -0.77 2.23 8.37
CA TYR A 109 -1.08 2.80 7.07
C TYR A 109 -2.56 2.60 6.68
N SER A 110 -3.16 1.44 6.95
CA SER A 110 -4.60 1.21 6.78
C SER A 110 -5.43 2.24 7.54
N GLN A 111 -5.11 2.45 8.82
CA GLN A 111 -5.80 3.42 9.68
C GLN A 111 -5.63 4.85 9.19
N LEU A 112 -4.45 5.19 8.65
CA LEU A 112 -4.20 6.48 8.02
C LEU A 112 -5.07 6.68 6.78
N LEU A 113 -5.10 5.70 5.86
CA LEU A 113 -5.94 5.76 4.66
C LEU A 113 -7.41 5.93 5.04
N ARG A 114 -7.90 5.16 6.01
CA ARG A 114 -9.26 5.27 6.52
C ARG A 114 -9.53 6.71 6.99
N ARG A 115 -8.67 7.28 7.85
CA ARG A 115 -8.81 8.67 8.30
C ARG A 115 -8.81 9.69 7.17
N VAL A 116 -7.92 9.55 6.19
CA VAL A 116 -7.75 10.53 5.09
C VAL A 116 -8.95 10.52 4.14
N PHE A 117 -9.59 9.38 3.93
CA PHE A 117 -10.66 9.23 2.95
C PHE A 117 -12.07 9.25 3.57
N GLU A 118 -12.27 8.73 4.79
CA GLU A 118 -13.56 8.83 5.49
C GLU A 118 -13.87 10.28 5.92
N SER A 119 -12.83 11.06 6.28
CA SER A 119 -13.02 12.47 6.66
C SER A 119 -13.42 13.38 5.49
N LYS A 120 -13.34 12.90 4.24
CA LYS A 120 -13.75 13.64 3.04
C LYS A 120 -15.21 13.43 2.67
N GLU A 121 -15.88 12.40 3.17
CA GLU A 121 -17.31 12.16 2.91
C GLU A 121 -18.23 13.12 3.70
N THR A 122 -17.67 13.96 4.58
CA THR A 122 -18.43 14.89 5.44
C THR A 122 -18.38 16.36 4.99
N GLN A 123 -17.95 16.67 3.76
CA GLN A 123 -17.95 18.03 3.19
C GLN A 123 -18.72 18.15 1.88
#